data_AF-A0A424FKW8-F1
#
_entry.id   AF-A0A424FKW8-F1
#
_cell.length_a   1.000
_cell.length_b   1.000
_cell.length_c   1.000
_cell.angle_alpha   90.00
_cell.angle_beta   90.00
_cell.angle_gamma   90.00
#
_symmetry.space_group_name_H-M   'P 1'
#
loop_
_entity.id
_entity.type
_entity.pdbx_description
1 polymer ?
#
loop_
_entity_poly.entity_id
_entity_poly.type
_entity_poly.pdbx_seq_one_letter_code
_entity_poly.pdbx_strand_id
1 'polypeptide(L)'
;MEKELENGLNWKEIGQRFRDLRKRNGYERSDIMKKTDDQGGAVYKYESGVQPASINYALFLRNEFGASFDWLYDGVEVKIKSSDRLKKRIINPIEIGERIKKIRKEEGMTLKEFGEWIGISYVAVSNIENGHRTPEIKTALKIKKALNKPLDWIYFGDKCIGTKARITQPTTTKPTMPLKQLKKELKEEAMSYIKVMNESELAMLTTRLRMEQKHHATLSTSTTQNSQLNSTQLNSRSHQKKQKSSK
;
A
#
# COMPACT_ATOMS: atom_id res chain seq x y z
N MET A 1 16.37 16.05 -25.52
CA MET A 1 15.86 16.62 -24.24
C MET A 1 14.98 15.57 -23.56
N GLU A 2 15.45 14.31 -23.54
CA GLU A 2 14.64 13.11 -23.19
C GLU A 2 15.47 12.22 -22.26
N LYS A 3 15.86 12.78 -21.10
CA LYS A 3 16.60 12.04 -20.08
C LYS A 3 16.10 12.35 -18.66
N GLU A 4 14.80 12.67 -18.53
CA GLU A 4 14.15 12.91 -17.23
C GLU A 4 13.10 11.83 -16.85
N LEU A 5 12.93 10.79 -17.67
CA LEU A 5 11.88 9.77 -17.49
C LEU A 5 12.31 8.51 -16.72
N GLU A 6 13.49 8.50 -16.10
CA GLU A 6 13.88 7.45 -15.16
C GLU A 6 13.75 7.93 -13.70
N ASN A 7 12.58 7.62 -13.10
CA ASN A 7 12.38 7.49 -11.65
C ASN A 7 12.45 8.75 -10.74
N GLY A 8 12.16 9.96 -11.24
CA GLY A 8 12.00 11.16 -10.40
C GLY A 8 10.55 11.63 -10.29
N LEU A 9 10.02 11.87 -9.08
CA LEU A 9 8.79 12.68 -8.94
C LEU A 9 9.04 14.06 -9.58
N ASN A 10 8.11 14.54 -10.39
CA ASN A 10 8.17 15.89 -10.94
C ASN A 10 7.82 16.92 -9.86
N TRP A 11 8.82 17.31 -9.06
CA TRP A 11 8.63 18.27 -7.97
C TRP A 11 8.12 19.63 -8.44
N LYS A 12 8.45 20.04 -9.68
CA LYS A 12 7.96 21.27 -10.28
C LYS A 12 6.46 21.21 -10.49
N GLU A 13 5.95 20.12 -11.05
CA GLU A 13 4.51 19.92 -11.25
C GLU A 13 3.77 19.78 -9.91
N ILE A 14 4.31 18.99 -8.97
CA ILE A 14 3.75 18.84 -7.63
C ILE A 14 3.69 20.18 -6.91
N GLY A 15 4.78 20.94 -6.92
CA GLY A 15 4.85 22.28 -6.34
C GLY A 15 3.84 23.24 -6.96
N GLN A 16 3.63 23.16 -8.28
CA GLN A 16 2.63 23.94 -8.98
C GLN A 16 1.20 23.57 -8.52
N ARG A 17 0.88 22.28 -8.35
CA ARG A 17 -0.43 21.85 -7.81
C ARG A 17 -0.69 22.41 -6.41
N PHE A 18 0.32 22.39 -5.54
CA PHE A 18 0.22 22.94 -4.17
C PHE A 18 -0.03 24.45 -4.21
N ARG A 19 0.69 25.16 -5.08
CA ARG A 19 0.55 26.61 -5.29
C ARG A 19 -0.83 26.96 -5.82
N ASP A 20 -1.30 26.26 -6.84
CA ASP A 20 -2.59 26.53 -7.48
C ASP A 20 -3.73 26.23 -6.53
N LEU A 21 -3.64 25.14 -5.77
CA LEU A 21 -4.59 24.83 -4.69
C LEU A 21 -4.63 25.94 -3.64
N ARG A 22 -3.49 26.46 -3.20
CA ARG A 22 -3.44 27.54 -2.22
C ARG A 22 -4.05 28.83 -2.78
N LYS A 23 -3.61 29.26 -3.97
CA LYS A 23 -4.06 30.51 -4.60
C LYS A 23 -5.54 30.50 -4.95
N ARG A 24 -6.07 29.40 -5.50
CA ARG A 24 -7.50 29.31 -5.85
C ARG A 24 -8.43 29.39 -4.64
N ASN A 25 -7.92 29.09 -3.44
CA ASN A 25 -8.64 29.23 -2.17
C ASN A 25 -8.37 30.59 -1.48
N GLY A 26 -7.64 31.52 -2.13
CA GLY A 26 -7.41 32.87 -1.62
C GLY A 26 -6.36 32.98 -0.51
N TYR A 27 -5.49 31.97 -0.34
CA TYR A 27 -4.46 31.98 0.70
C TYR A 27 -3.14 32.53 0.18
N GLU A 28 -2.51 33.41 0.95
CA GLU A 28 -1.12 33.81 0.74
C GLU A 28 -0.15 32.88 1.47
N ARG A 29 1.14 32.94 1.11
CA ARG A 29 2.16 32.11 1.77
C ARG A 29 2.25 32.40 3.26
N SER A 30 2.07 33.66 3.66
CA SER A 30 2.04 34.11 5.05
C SER A 30 0.94 33.43 5.88
N ASP A 31 -0.19 33.10 5.26
CA ASP A 31 -1.31 32.47 5.96
C ASP A 31 -1.02 31.02 6.29
N ILE A 32 -0.22 30.34 5.46
CA ILE A 32 0.28 28.98 5.73
C ILE A 32 1.21 29.01 6.94
N MET A 33 2.15 29.96 6.98
CA MET A 33 3.14 30.07 8.07
C MET A 33 2.50 30.28 9.44
N LYS A 34 1.33 30.94 9.50
CA LYS A 34 0.58 31.15 10.74
C LYS A 34 -0.20 29.91 11.19
N LYS A 35 -0.51 29.00 10.28
CA LYS A 35 -1.42 27.85 10.50
C LYS A 35 -0.70 26.50 10.54
N THR A 36 0.60 26.44 10.25
CA THR A 36 1.39 25.21 10.28
C THR A 36 2.54 25.32 11.28
N ASP A 37 2.82 24.25 12.02
CA ASP A 37 4.00 24.14 12.89
C ASP A 37 5.32 24.03 12.10
N ASP A 38 5.23 23.86 10.78
CA ASP A 38 6.38 24.04 9.91
C ASP A 38 6.86 25.48 10.02
N GLN A 39 8.16 25.65 10.26
CA GLN A 39 8.89 26.92 10.38
C GLN A 39 8.89 27.76 9.07
N GLY A 40 7.79 27.75 8.31
CA GLY A 40 7.24 28.79 7.44
C GLY A 40 8.05 29.22 6.21
N GLY A 41 9.37 29.30 6.29
CA GLY A 41 10.23 29.94 5.29
C GLY A 41 10.45 29.14 4.02
N ALA A 42 9.85 27.95 3.89
CA ALA A 42 10.14 27.01 2.81
C ALA A 42 9.01 26.81 1.79
N VAL A 43 7.82 27.38 2.03
CA VAL A 43 6.64 27.21 1.14
C VAL A 43 6.96 27.60 -0.29
N TYR A 44 7.71 28.69 -0.50
CA TYR A 44 8.09 29.11 -1.85
C TYR A 44 8.98 28.10 -2.57
N LYS A 45 9.84 27.37 -1.84
CA LYS A 45 10.72 26.31 -2.38
C LYS A 45 9.94 25.05 -2.71
N TYR A 46 8.94 24.72 -1.89
CA TYR A 46 8.00 23.62 -2.16
C TYR A 46 7.21 23.89 -3.43
N GLU A 47 6.64 25.09 -3.53
CA GLU A 47 5.79 25.50 -4.65
C GLU A 47 6.52 25.80 -5.95
N SER A 48 7.83 26.03 -5.90
CA SER A 48 8.67 26.14 -7.11
C SER A 48 9.18 24.77 -7.57
N GLY A 49 9.00 23.73 -6.75
CA GLY A 49 9.57 22.40 -6.98
C GLY A 49 11.08 22.32 -6.77
N VAL A 50 11.70 23.35 -6.16
CA VAL A 50 13.12 23.33 -5.79
C VAL A 50 13.39 22.26 -4.74
N GLN A 51 12.42 21.98 -3.87
CA GLN A 51 12.51 20.90 -2.89
C GLN A 51 11.15 20.23 -2.67
N PRO A 52 11.12 18.96 -2.21
CA PRO A 52 9.89 18.28 -1.84
C PRO A 52 9.12 19.05 -0.77
N ALA A 53 7.80 19.12 -0.91
CA ALA A 53 6.94 19.68 0.13
C ALA A 53 7.09 18.88 1.43
N SER A 54 7.13 19.59 2.56
CA SER A 54 7.00 18.96 3.87
C SER A 54 5.66 18.22 3.96
N ILE A 55 5.64 17.12 4.72
CA ILE A 55 4.42 16.35 4.91
C ILE A 55 3.35 17.16 5.65
N ASN A 56 3.76 18.08 6.52
CA ASN A 56 2.89 18.98 7.25
C ASN A 56 2.23 20.02 6.34
N TYR A 57 2.94 20.53 5.32
CA TYR A 57 2.31 21.41 4.32
C TYR A 57 1.25 20.64 3.50
N ALA A 58 1.55 19.42 3.08
CA ALA A 58 0.55 18.56 2.43
C ALA A 58 -0.64 18.25 3.35
N LEU A 59 -0.39 17.98 4.65
CA LEU A 59 -1.43 17.77 5.65
C LEU A 59 -2.32 19.00 5.83
N PHE A 60 -1.74 20.20 5.86
CA PHE A 60 -2.48 21.45 5.91
C PHE A 60 -3.41 21.57 4.70
N LEU A 61 -2.88 21.40 3.49
CA LEU A 61 -3.69 21.48 2.26
C LEU A 61 -4.82 20.45 2.24
N ARG A 62 -4.58 19.24 2.75
CA ARG A 62 -5.60 18.21 2.92
C ARG A 62 -6.68 18.64 3.90
N ASN A 63 -6.29 19.08 5.09
CA ASN A 63 -7.22 19.41 6.17
C ASN A 63 -8.04 20.68 5.89
N GLU A 64 -7.43 21.67 5.24
CA GLU A 64 -8.08 22.96 4.97
C GLU A 64 -8.91 22.92 3.68
N PHE A 65 -8.44 22.22 2.64
CA PHE A 65 -9.04 22.25 1.31
C PHE A 65 -9.60 20.91 0.83
N GLY A 66 -9.51 19.85 1.65
CA GLY A 66 -10.00 18.51 1.30
C GLY A 66 -9.23 17.84 0.16
N ALA A 67 -8.00 18.28 -0.13
CA ALA A 67 -7.16 17.72 -1.18
C ALA A 67 -6.48 16.43 -0.71
N SER A 68 -6.74 15.30 -1.37
CA SER A 68 -6.10 14.02 -1.05
C SER A 68 -4.59 14.06 -1.30
N PHE A 69 -3.81 13.30 -0.53
CA PHE A 69 -2.37 13.17 -0.78
C PHE A 69 -2.07 12.58 -2.16
N ASP A 70 -2.91 11.68 -2.65
CA ASP A 70 -2.84 11.15 -4.01
C ASP A 70 -2.87 12.30 -5.03
N TRP A 71 -3.97 13.06 -5.11
CA TRP A 71 -4.05 14.23 -5.99
C TRP A 71 -2.89 15.23 -5.83
N LEU A 72 -2.47 15.51 -4.59
CA LEU A 72 -1.35 16.41 -4.31
C LEU A 72 -0.05 15.92 -4.98
N TYR A 73 0.32 14.65 -4.79
CA TYR A 73 1.63 14.13 -5.18
C TYR A 73 1.67 13.44 -6.55
N ASP A 74 0.61 12.75 -6.96
CA ASP A 74 0.56 12.05 -8.25
C ASP A 74 -0.57 12.52 -9.17
N GLY A 75 -1.42 13.46 -8.71
CA GLY A 75 -2.49 14.00 -9.54
C GLY A 75 -3.67 13.04 -9.71
N VAL A 76 -3.65 11.87 -9.07
CA VAL A 76 -4.73 10.90 -9.16
C VAL A 76 -5.89 11.37 -8.30
N GLU A 77 -7.02 11.62 -8.95
CA GLU A 77 -8.27 11.86 -8.24
C GLU A 77 -8.81 10.57 -7.62
N VAL A 78 -8.70 10.47 -6.30
CA VAL A 78 -9.28 9.37 -5.54
C VAL A 78 -10.64 9.80 -5.00
N LYS A 79 -11.68 9.03 -5.34
CA LYS A 79 -13.01 9.19 -4.74
C LYS A 79 -12.96 8.73 -3.29
N ILE A 80 -13.00 9.67 -2.35
CA ILE A 80 -12.98 9.41 -0.91
C ILE A 80 -14.37 9.69 -0.33
N LYS A 81 -14.76 9.01 0.75
CA LYS A 81 -15.98 9.35 1.49
C LYS A 81 -15.95 10.83 1.89
N SER A 82 -17.04 11.55 1.67
CA SER A 82 -17.16 12.97 2.04
C SER A 82 -16.85 13.20 3.52
N SER A 83 -17.22 12.25 4.39
CA SER A 83 -16.89 12.26 5.82
C SER A 83 -15.39 12.22 6.10
N ASP A 84 -14.61 11.47 5.33
CA ASP A 84 -13.15 11.34 5.52
C ASP A 84 -12.40 12.54 4.93
N ARG A 85 -12.94 13.16 3.87
CA ARG A 85 -12.40 14.38 3.26
C ARG A 85 -12.47 15.61 4.19
N LEU A 86 -13.56 15.72 4.95
CA LEU A 86 -13.81 16.89 5.82
C LEU A 86 -13.23 16.71 7.24
N LYS A 87 -12.84 15.48 7.60
CA LYS A 87 -12.26 15.20 8.92
C LYS A 87 -10.80 15.64 8.95
N LYS A 88 -10.50 16.60 9.83
CA LYS A 88 -9.12 16.99 10.15
C LYS A 88 -8.35 15.76 10.67
N ARG A 89 -7.21 15.48 10.05
CA ARG A 89 -6.31 14.39 10.45
C ARG A 89 -5.02 14.93 11.03
N ILE A 90 -4.35 14.06 11.79
CA ILE A 90 -3.00 14.24 12.28
C ILE A 90 -2.18 13.06 11.77
N ILE A 91 -0.90 13.27 11.49
CA ILE A 91 0.01 12.19 11.13
C ILE A 91 0.39 11.46 12.42
N ASN A 92 0.00 10.19 12.52
CA ASN A 92 0.36 9.32 13.64
C ASN A 92 1.28 8.19 13.17
N PRO A 93 2.60 8.26 13.45
CA PRO A 93 3.56 7.24 13.03
C PRO A 93 3.21 5.83 13.51
N ILE A 94 2.66 5.71 14.73
CA ILE A 94 2.30 4.42 15.34
C ILE A 94 1.17 3.77 14.54
N GLU A 95 0.09 4.49 14.28
CA GLU A 95 -1.04 3.96 13.50
C GLU A 95 -0.65 3.65 12.05
N ILE A 96 0.24 4.45 11.44
CA ILE A 96 0.79 4.18 10.10
C ILE A 96 1.56 2.85 10.13
N GLY A 97 2.43 2.68 11.12
CA GLY A 97 3.21 1.46 11.33
C GLY A 97 2.33 0.23 11.52
N GLU A 98 1.30 0.31 12.36
CA GLU A 98 0.36 -0.77 12.61
C GLU A 98 -0.39 -1.20 11.34
N ARG A 99 -0.85 -0.26 10.52
CA ARG A 99 -1.52 -0.57 9.24
C ARG A 99 -0.60 -1.31 8.28
N ILE A 100 0.65 -0.86 8.15
CA ILE A 100 1.64 -1.49 7.26
C ILE A 100 2.01 -2.88 7.78
N LYS A 101 2.26 -3.00 9.09
CA LYS A 101 2.56 -4.27 9.77
C LYS A 101 1.44 -5.28 9.62
N LYS A 102 0.19 -4.83 9.67
CA LYS A 102 -0.99 -5.69 9.48
C LYS A 102 -0.96 -6.34 8.09
N ILE A 103 -0.77 -5.56 7.02
CA ILE A 103 -0.67 -6.10 5.65
C ILE A 103 0.49 -7.09 5.55
N ARG A 104 1.68 -6.74 6.04
CA ARG A 104 2.83 -7.64 5.98
C ARG A 104 2.53 -9.00 6.62
N LYS A 105 1.87 -8.99 7.79
CA LYS A 105 1.48 -10.21 8.51
C LYS A 105 0.39 -11.00 7.80
N GLU A 106 -0.59 -10.32 7.20
CA GLU A 106 -1.65 -10.95 6.39
C GLU A 106 -1.07 -11.67 5.17
N GLU A 107 -0.02 -11.11 4.57
CA GLU A 107 0.73 -11.72 3.45
C GLU A 107 1.80 -12.74 3.90
N GLY A 108 1.92 -13.00 5.21
CA GLY A 108 2.87 -13.99 5.74
C GLY A 108 4.35 -13.66 5.53
N MET A 109 4.70 -12.38 5.30
CA MET A 109 6.07 -11.98 4.94
C MET A 109 6.93 -11.62 6.16
N THR A 110 8.22 -11.94 6.08
CA THR A 110 9.23 -11.41 7.00
C THR A 110 9.51 -9.93 6.74
N LEU A 111 10.15 -9.23 7.69
CA LEU A 111 10.56 -7.83 7.49
C LEU A 111 11.50 -7.66 6.29
N LYS A 112 12.37 -8.64 6.03
CA LYS A 112 13.33 -8.61 4.91
C LYS A 112 12.60 -8.75 3.58
N GLU A 113 11.75 -9.76 3.45
CA GLU A 113 10.97 -10.00 2.22
C GLU A 113 10.03 -8.84 1.91
N PHE A 114 9.40 -8.26 2.94
CA PHE A 114 8.53 -7.10 2.76
C PHE A 114 9.31 -5.85 2.34
N GLY A 115 10.52 -5.67 2.88
CA GLY A 115 11.45 -4.61 2.45
C GLY A 115 11.85 -4.77 0.99
N GLU A 116 12.22 -5.99 0.58
CA GLU A 116 12.53 -6.33 -0.82
C GLU A 116 11.33 -6.08 -1.74
N TRP A 117 10.12 -6.47 -1.32
CA TRP A 117 8.89 -6.24 -2.10
C TRP A 117 8.57 -4.76 -2.29
N ILE A 118 8.76 -3.92 -1.27
CA ILE A 118 8.56 -2.46 -1.37
C ILE A 118 9.74 -1.76 -2.06
N GLY A 119 10.93 -2.36 -2.02
CA GLY A 119 12.18 -1.72 -2.44
C GLY A 119 12.75 -0.74 -1.41
N ILE A 120 12.70 -1.11 -0.13
CA ILE A 120 13.34 -0.40 1.01
C ILE A 120 14.07 -1.41 1.93
N SER A 121 14.98 -0.92 2.79
CA SER A 121 15.70 -1.81 3.71
C SER A 121 14.79 -2.38 4.79
N TYR A 122 15.13 -3.57 5.31
CA TYR A 122 14.40 -4.16 6.45
C TYR A 122 14.41 -3.26 7.70
N VAL A 123 15.49 -2.48 7.90
CA VAL A 123 15.60 -1.49 8.99
C VAL A 123 14.58 -0.37 8.80
N ALA A 124 14.40 0.11 7.56
CA ALA A 124 13.40 1.11 7.26
C ALA A 124 11.98 0.58 7.51
N VAL A 125 11.68 -0.66 7.07
CA VAL A 125 10.40 -1.33 7.39
C VAL A 125 10.19 -1.39 8.90
N SER A 126 11.18 -1.88 9.65
CA SER A 126 11.09 -2.01 11.11
C SER A 126 10.82 -0.66 11.80
N ASN A 127 11.53 0.40 11.40
CA ASN A 127 11.32 1.73 11.95
C ASN A 127 9.93 2.30 11.64
N ILE A 128 9.39 2.00 10.46
CA ILE A 128 8.03 2.39 10.07
C ILE A 128 7.01 1.60 10.89
N GLU A 129 7.12 0.26 10.93
CA GLU A 129 6.16 -0.62 11.59
C GLU A 129 6.06 -0.41 13.10
N ASN A 130 7.14 0.07 13.73
CA ASN A 130 7.18 0.38 15.16
C ASN A 130 6.89 1.87 15.46
N GLY A 131 6.54 2.67 14.45
CA GLY A 131 6.22 4.08 14.63
C GLY A 131 7.42 4.98 14.97
N HIS A 132 8.65 4.48 14.87
CA HIS A 132 9.86 5.30 15.09
C HIS A 132 10.06 6.32 13.96
N ARG A 133 9.53 6.06 12.77
CA ARG A 133 9.61 6.97 11.62
C ARG A 133 8.32 6.99 10.81
N THR A 134 7.86 8.19 10.47
CA THR A 134 6.84 8.39 9.44
C THR A 134 7.44 8.10 8.06
N PRO A 135 6.75 7.35 7.17
CA PRO A 135 7.17 7.22 5.79
C PRO A 135 7.27 8.59 5.10
N GLU A 136 8.45 8.94 4.62
CA GLU A 136 8.62 10.07 3.70
C GLU A 136 7.84 9.81 2.41
N ILE A 137 7.47 10.86 1.68
CA ILE A 137 6.64 10.73 0.49
C ILE A 137 7.20 9.75 -0.55
N LYS A 138 8.52 9.73 -0.77
CA LYS A 138 9.16 8.78 -1.69
C LYS A 138 8.95 7.32 -1.24
N THR A 139 9.06 7.07 0.06
CA THR A 139 8.81 5.77 0.67
C THR A 139 7.33 5.42 0.64
N ALA A 140 6.44 6.36 0.94
CA ALA A 140 5.00 6.16 0.86
C ALA A 140 4.52 5.85 -0.56
N LEU A 141 5.14 6.44 -1.59
CA LEU A 141 4.85 6.11 -2.99
C LEU A 141 5.33 4.71 -3.37
N LYS A 142 6.47 4.25 -2.87
CA LYS A 142 6.90 2.84 -3.01
C LYS A 142 5.90 1.89 -2.34
N ILE A 143 5.47 2.21 -1.12
CA ILE A 143 4.45 1.44 -0.40
C ILE A 143 3.13 1.43 -1.17
N LYS A 144 2.68 2.57 -1.70
CA LYS A 144 1.49 2.68 -2.55
C LYS A 144 1.57 1.76 -3.76
N LYS A 145 2.70 1.78 -4.48
CA LYS A 145 2.93 0.92 -5.65
C LYS A 145 2.91 -0.57 -5.28
N ALA A 146 3.58 -0.96 -4.20
CA ALA A 146 3.65 -2.36 -3.77
C ALA A 146 2.29 -2.89 -3.28
N LEU A 147 1.61 -2.14 -2.42
CA LEU A 147 0.38 -2.57 -1.76
C LEU A 147 -0.89 -2.25 -2.56
N ASN A 148 -0.77 -1.46 -3.63
CA ASN A 148 -1.90 -0.88 -4.38
C ASN A 148 -2.92 -0.19 -3.46
N LYS A 149 -2.42 0.62 -2.51
CA LYS A 149 -3.22 1.39 -1.57
C LYS A 149 -2.97 2.89 -1.74
N PRO A 150 -4.02 3.73 -1.73
CA PRO A 150 -3.88 5.19 -1.82
C PRO A 150 -3.03 5.79 -0.71
N LEU A 151 -2.40 6.93 -0.98
CA LEU A 151 -1.57 7.62 0.01
C LEU A 151 -2.37 8.02 1.24
N ASP A 152 -3.61 8.48 1.05
CA ASP A 152 -4.51 8.81 2.17
C ASP A 152 -4.83 7.59 3.04
N TRP A 153 -4.91 6.39 2.45
CA TRP A 153 -5.06 5.15 3.22
C TRP A 153 -3.80 4.84 4.04
N ILE A 154 -2.61 5.03 3.46
CA ILE A 154 -1.34 4.79 4.14
C ILE A 154 -1.21 5.73 5.36
N TYR A 155 -1.40 7.03 5.15
CA TYR A 155 -1.21 8.05 6.19
C TYR A 155 -2.35 8.12 7.20
N PHE A 156 -3.61 7.93 6.79
CA PHE A 156 -4.78 8.22 7.63
C PHE A 156 -5.78 7.07 7.76
N GLY A 157 -5.59 5.98 7.00
CA GLY A 157 -6.53 4.86 6.98
C GLY A 157 -7.86 5.16 6.27
N ASP A 158 -7.92 6.24 5.49
CA ASP A 158 -9.14 6.65 4.79
C ASP A 158 -9.61 5.56 3.82
N LYS A 159 -10.91 5.27 3.84
CA LYS A 159 -11.50 4.27 2.95
C LYS A 159 -11.91 4.94 1.64
N CYS A 160 -11.28 4.53 0.56
CA CYS A 160 -11.64 5.01 -0.77
C CYS A 160 -13.00 4.44 -1.17
N ILE A 161 -13.91 5.28 -1.66
CA ILE A 161 -15.12 4.83 -2.36
C ILE A 161 -14.67 4.53 -3.78
N GLY A 162 -14.63 3.26 -4.16
CA GLY A 162 -14.00 2.83 -5.41
C GLY A 162 -14.38 3.68 -6.63
N THR A 163 -13.39 4.04 -7.43
CA THR A 163 -13.54 3.75 -8.85
C THR A 163 -13.29 2.25 -8.97
N LYS A 164 -14.16 1.55 -9.70
CA LYS A 164 -13.88 0.20 -10.18
C LYS A 164 -12.73 0.24 -11.21
N ALA A 165 -11.60 0.84 -10.88
CA ALA A 165 -10.37 0.67 -11.62
C ALA A 165 -9.71 -0.61 -11.07
N ARG A 166 -10.15 -1.75 -11.63
CA ARG A 166 -9.49 -3.06 -11.55
C ARG A 166 -9.01 -3.50 -10.15
N ILE A 167 -9.90 -3.46 -9.17
CA ILE A 167 -9.83 -4.40 -8.04
C ILE A 167 -10.98 -5.39 -8.24
N THR A 168 -10.77 -6.38 -9.10
CA THR A 168 -11.45 -7.65 -8.90
C THR A 168 -10.92 -8.22 -7.59
N GLN A 169 -11.64 -7.96 -6.51
CA GLN A 169 -11.76 -8.98 -5.47
C GLN A 169 -12.08 -10.29 -6.21
N PRO A 170 -11.40 -11.42 -5.92
CA PRO A 170 -11.83 -12.69 -6.45
C PRO A 170 -13.21 -12.95 -5.84
N THR A 171 -14.25 -12.52 -6.55
CA THR A 171 -15.60 -13.00 -6.34
C THR A 171 -15.49 -14.50 -6.58
N THR A 172 -15.66 -15.27 -5.53
CA THR A 172 -15.84 -16.72 -5.56
C THR A 172 -17.18 -17.05 -6.25
N THR A 173 -17.29 -16.67 -7.52
CA THR A 173 -18.24 -17.28 -8.44
C THR A 173 -17.48 -18.38 -9.16
N LYS A 174 -18.02 -19.60 -9.14
CA LYS A 174 -17.45 -20.72 -9.90
C LYS A 174 -17.26 -20.26 -11.36
N PRO A 175 -16.07 -20.42 -11.95
CA PRO A 175 -15.84 -19.98 -13.32
C PRO A 175 -16.81 -20.71 -14.26
N THR A 176 -17.58 -19.94 -15.04
CA THR A 176 -18.53 -20.43 -16.05
C THR A 176 -17.83 -21.11 -17.25
N MET A 177 -16.49 -21.02 -17.33
CA MET A 177 -15.67 -21.52 -18.44
C MET A 177 -14.79 -22.71 -18.02
N PRO A 178 -14.50 -23.65 -18.94
CA PRO A 178 -13.61 -24.79 -18.67
C PRO A 178 -12.18 -24.36 -18.26
N LEU A 179 -11.59 -25.06 -17.29
CA LEU A 179 -10.26 -24.75 -16.73
C LEU A 179 -9.14 -24.65 -17.79
N LYS A 180 -9.20 -25.48 -18.84
CA LYS A 180 -8.22 -25.46 -19.94
C LYS A 180 -8.25 -24.16 -20.72
N GLN A 181 -9.46 -23.61 -20.94
CA GLN A 181 -9.66 -22.35 -21.65
C GLN A 181 -9.24 -21.17 -20.78
N LEU A 182 -9.60 -21.18 -19.49
CA LEU A 182 -9.17 -20.15 -18.54
C LEU A 182 -7.65 -20.02 -18.44
N LYS A 183 -6.92 -21.14 -18.39
CA LYS A 183 -5.44 -21.14 -18.39
C LYS A 183 -4.84 -20.54 -19.65
N LYS A 184 -5.48 -20.77 -20.81
CA LYS A 184 -5.02 -20.25 -22.10
C LYS A 184 -5.19 -18.73 -22.18
N GLU A 185 -6.40 -18.25 -21.88
CA GLU A 185 -6.71 -16.81 -21.92
C GLU A 185 -5.86 -16.02 -20.93
N LEU A 186 -5.70 -16.54 -19.71
CA LEU A 186 -4.83 -15.92 -18.70
C LEU A 186 -3.37 -15.84 -19.17
N LYS A 187 -2.85 -16.88 -19.82
CA LYS A 187 -1.48 -16.89 -20.35
C LYS A 187 -1.33 -15.82 -21.43
N GLU A 188 -2.27 -15.73 -22.36
CA GLU A 188 -2.23 -14.75 -23.46
C GLU A 188 -2.30 -13.31 -22.93
N GLU A 189 -3.23 -13.04 -22.02
CA GLU A 189 -3.38 -11.73 -21.39
C GLU A 189 -2.13 -11.35 -20.57
N ALA A 190 -1.63 -12.25 -19.71
CA ALA A 190 -0.42 -12.01 -18.92
C ALA A 190 0.80 -11.74 -19.81
N MET A 191 0.97 -12.51 -20.89
CA MET A 191 2.08 -12.30 -21.83
C MET A 191 1.96 -10.98 -22.59
N SER A 192 0.74 -10.52 -22.91
CA SER A 192 0.52 -9.20 -23.50
C SER A 192 0.97 -8.08 -22.55
N TYR A 193 0.63 -8.16 -21.26
CA TYR A 193 1.07 -7.16 -20.28
C TYR A 193 2.58 -7.21 -20.06
N ILE A 194 3.16 -8.40 -19.92
CA ILE A 194 4.60 -8.56 -19.66
C ILE A 194 5.45 -7.95 -20.79
N LYS A 195 4.99 -8.05 -22.05
CA LYS A 195 5.71 -7.49 -23.21
C LYS A 195 5.91 -5.97 -23.17
N VAL A 196 5.04 -5.24 -22.48
CA VAL A 196 5.08 -3.77 -22.44
C VAL A 196 5.70 -3.22 -21.14
N MET A 197 6.05 -4.10 -20.19
CA MET A 197 6.62 -3.70 -18.90
C MET A 197 8.10 -3.37 -19.01
N ASN A 198 8.54 -2.36 -18.26
CA ASN A 198 9.97 -2.07 -18.09
C ASN A 198 10.63 -3.02 -17.08
N GLU A 199 11.96 -2.96 -16.98
CA GLU A 199 12.75 -3.86 -16.12
C GLU A 199 12.36 -3.76 -14.64
N SER A 200 12.09 -2.55 -14.14
CA SER A 200 11.69 -2.34 -12.75
C SER A 200 10.31 -2.93 -12.46
N GLU A 201 9.35 -2.73 -13.35
CA GLU A 201 8.00 -3.31 -13.25
C GLU A 201 8.06 -4.83 -13.29
N LEU A 202 8.90 -5.40 -14.17
CA LEU A 202 9.08 -6.84 -14.31
C LEU A 202 9.74 -7.44 -13.06
N ALA A 203 10.72 -6.75 -12.47
CA ALA A 203 11.33 -7.14 -11.20
C ALA A 203 10.31 -7.15 -10.04
N MET A 204 9.42 -6.15 -9.97
CA MET A 204 8.36 -6.12 -8.97
C MET A 204 7.34 -7.26 -9.18
N LEU A 205 6.90 -7.50 -10.42
CA LEU A 205 5.95 -8.57 -10.73
C LEU A 205 6.52 -9.95 -10.43
N THR A 206 7.76 -10.22 -10.81
CA THR A 206 8.43 -11.50 -10.52
C THR A 206 8.60 -11.71 -9.02
N THR A 207 8.97 -10.66 -8.27
CA THR A 207 9.05 -10.70 -6.81
C THR A 207 7.68 -11.03 -6.22
N ARG A 208 6.63 -10.34 -6.64
CA ARG A 208 5.25 -10.59 -6.19
C ARG A 208 4.80 -12.03 -6.46
N LEU A 209 5.01 -12.54 -7.67
CA LEU A 209 4.63 -13.91 -8.05
C LEU A 209 5.37 -14.95 -7.22
N ARG A 210 6.68 -14.78 -6.96
CA ARG A 210 7.46 -15.66 -6.08
C ARG A 210 6.92 -15.68 -4.66
N MET A 211 6.54 -14.50 -4.14
CA MET A 211 5.97 -14.37 -2.81
C MET A 211 4.60 -15.05 -2.69
N GLU A 212 3.70 -14.84 -3.66
CA GLU A 212 2.38 -15.49 -3.70
C GLU A 212 2.51 -17.03 -3.78
N GLN A 213 3.43 -17.55 -4.61
CA GLN A 213 3.69 -18.99 -4.70
C GLN A 213 4.21 -19.58 -3.39
N LYS A 214 5.10 -18.87 -2.69
CA LYS A 214 5.61 -19.29 -1.37
C LYS A 214 4.49 -19.32 -0.33
N HIS A 215 3.60 -18.34 -0.34
CA HIS A 215 2.44 -18.29 0.56
C HIS A 215 1.45 -19.44 0.31
N HIS A 216 1.18 -19.78 -0.94
CA HIS A 216 0.34 -20.95 -1.27
C HIS A 216 0.99 -22.27 -0.81
N ALA A 217 2.31 -22.39 -0.93
CA ALA A 217 3.04 -23.56 -0.46
C ALA A 217 2.96 -23.72 1.07
N THR A 218 3.15 -22.65 1.85
CA THR A 218 3.07 -22.69 3.32
C THR A 218 1.65 -22.96 3.83
N LEU A 219 0.61 -22.46 3.16
CA LEU A 219 -0.77 -22.82 3.45
C LEU A 219 -1.03 -24.32 3.21
N SER A 220 -0.58 -24.86 2.07
CA SER A 220 -0.78 -26.28 1.75
C SER A 220 -0.07 -27.26 2.72
N THR A 221 1.10 -26.90 3.25
CA THR A 221 1.83 -27.72 4.23
C THR A 221 1.20 -27.65 5.62
N SER A 222 0.66 -26.49 6.03
CA SER A 222 -0.06 -26.33 7.30
C SER A 222 -1.39 -27.11 7.34
N THR A 223 -2.14 -27.15 6.23
CA THR A 223 -3.34 -28.01 6.09
C THR A 223 -3.00 -29.50 6.18
N THR A 224 -1.84 -29.90 5.64
CA THR A 224 -1.39 -31.31 5.68
C THR A 224 -0.97 -31.71 7.10
N GLN A 225 -0.28 -30.84 7.84
CA GLN A 225 0.11 -31.10 9.24
C GLN A 225 -1.09 -31.14 10.20
N ASN A 226 -2.10 -30.28 10.01
CA ASN A 226 -3.34 -30.34 10.80
C ASN A 226 -4.19 -31.60 10.50
N SER A 227 -4.11 -32.14 9.28
CA SER A 227 -4.75 -33.43 8.96
C SER A 227 -4.04 -34.62 9.61
N GLN A 228 -2.71 -34.58 9.72
CA GLN A 228 -1.92 -35.61 10.40
C GLN A 228 -2.09 -35.54 11.93
N LEU A 229 -2.07 -34.35 12.54
CA LEU A 229 -2.29 -34.18 13.99
C LEU A 229 -3.69 -34.65 14.45
N ASN A 230 -4.73 -34.44 13.64
CA ASN A 230 -6.07 -34.95 13.92
C ASN A 230 -6.17 -36.48 13.78
N SER A 231 -5.41 -37.10 12.86
CA SER A 231 -5.37 -38.56 12.74
C SER A 231 -4.67 -39.25 13.93
N THR A 232 -3.66 -38.61 14.52
CA THR A 232 -2.93 -39.15 15.69
C THR A 232 -3.72 -39.02 16.99
N GLN A 233 -4.57 -37.98 17.14
CA GLN A 233 -5.47 -37.82 18.30
C GLN A 233 -6.73 -38.70 18.24
N LEU A 234 -7.19 -39.08 17.05
CA LEU A 234 -8.33 -40.01 16.90
C LEU A 234 -7.94 -41.47 17.21
N ASN A 235 -6.69 -41.88 16.93
CA ASN A 235 -6.21 -43.23 17.24
C ASN A 235 -5.85 -43.45 18.73
N SER A 236 -5.53 -42.40 19.49
CA SER A 236 -5.27 -42.52 20.94
C SER A 236 -6.56 -42.60 21.77
N ARG A 237 -7.67 -42.04 21.29
CA ARG A 237 -8.99 -42.13 21.96
C ARG A 237 -9.72 -43.45 21.72
N SER A 238 -9.43 -44.18 20.64
CA SER A 238 -10.05 -45.49 20.35
C SER A 238 -9.46 -46.62 21.21
N HIS A 239 -8.22 -46.50 21.68
CA HIS A 239 -7.59 -47.49 22.57
C HIS A 239 -8.02 -47.35 24.04
N GLN A 240 -8.38 -46.16 24.52
CA GLN A 240 -8.84 -45.98 25.91
C GLN A 240 -10.31 -46.40 26.14
N LYS A 241 -11.13 -46.51 25.09
CA LYS A 241 -12.53 -46.94 25.22
C LYS A 241 -12.73 -48.46 25.27
N LYS A 242 -11.74 -49.26 24.86
CA LYS A 242 -11.82 -50.73 24.92
C LYS A 242 -11.40 -51.34 26.27
N GLN A 243 -10.71 -50.60 27.14
CA GLN A 243 -10.28 -51.12 28.45
C GLN A 243 -11.25 -50.83 29.61
N LYS A 244 -12.32 -50.04 29.40
CA LYS A 244 -13.31 -49.70 30.44
C LYS A 244 -14.64 -50.47 30.34
N SER A 245 -14.75 -51.46 29.47
CA SER A 245 -15.98 -52.28 29.28
C SER A 245 -15.83 -53.73 29.77
N SER A 246 -14.77 -54.05 30.51
CA SER A 246 -14.58 -55.39 31.10
C SER A 246 -14.05 -55.25 32.53
N LYS A 247 -14.95 -54.86 33.44
CA LYS A 247 -14.91 -55.15 34.87
C LYS A 247 -16.26 -54.84 35.48
#